data_AF-A0A958NBE1-F1
#
_entry.id   AF-A0A958NBE1-F1
#
_cell.length_a   1.000
_cell.length_b   1.000
_cell.length_c   1.000
_cell.angle_alpha   90.00
_cell.angle_beta   90.00
_cell.angle_gamma   90.00
#
_symmetry.space_group_name_H-M   'P 1'
#
loop_
_entity.id
_entity.type
_entity.pdbx_description
1 polymer ?
#
loop_
_entity_poly.entity_id
_entity_poly.type
_entity_poly.pdbx_seq_one_letter_code
_entity_poly.pdbx_strand_id
1 'polypeptide(L)'
;MIILIGQKLITLPTISKCSTWNILVIIYNSEKYGVKSIVFLVFLGCFATGCRSFDPNPELQDPIYKDLTTIMSDKKRIVEDRERHLELSMEEMRKARHKPAEYSEKRNTYLKAIDDLARARQEQKFFEIRAESRMIWIRKEYYKAFKAGEDYVFGGKNYEYYLQNKELQDAPRMWLRGSAAASQ
;
A
#
# COMPACT_ATOMS: atom_id res chain seq x y z
N MET A 1 29.50 -21.30 -24.74
CA MET A 1 29.03 -19.94 -25.04
C MET A 1 28.59 -19.32 -23.72
N ILE A 2 29.49 -18.57 -23.07
CA ILE A 2 29.31 -18.02 -21.72
C ILE A 2 28.86 -16.57 -21.90
N ILE A 3 27.60 -16.28 -21.57
CA ILE A 3 27.05 -14.92 -21.62
C ILE A 3 27.43 -14.22 -20.31
N LEU A 4 28.46 -13.39 -20.37
CA LEU A 4 28.82 -12.46 -19.30
C LEU A 4 27.81 -11.30 -19.30
N ILE A 5 26.82 -11.36 -18.42
CA ILE A 5 25.92 -10.23 -18.16
C ILE A 5 26.66 -9.26 -17.24
N GLY A 6 27.14 -8.16 -17.82
CA GLY A 6 27.80 -7.07 -17.11
C GLY A 6 26.89 -6.47 -16.04
N GLN A 7 27.24 -6.70 -14.78
CA GLN A 7 26.69 -5.95 -13.64
C GLN A 7 27.20 -4.51 -13.72
N LYS A 8 26.42 -3.63 -14.35
CA LYS A 8 26.54 -2.20 -14.07
C LYS A 8 25.91 -1.94 -12.71
N LEU A 9 26.73 -1.87 -11.67
CA LEU A 9 26.37 -1.19 -10.43
C LEU A 9 26.02 0.25 -10.78
N ILE A 10 24.72 0.55 -10.80
CA ILE A 10 24.21 1.91 -10.80
C ILE A 10 24.39 2.41 -9.37
N THR A 11 25.51 3.08 -9.12
CA THR A 11 25.72 3.82 -7.88
C THR A 11 24.75 5.01 -7.90
N LEU A 12 23.72 4.94 -7.05
CA LEU A 12 22.85 6.07 -6.79
C LEU A 12 23.70 7.20 -6.18
N PRO A 13 23.58 8.45 -6.68
CA PRO A 13 24.30 9.56 -6.09
C PRO A 13 23.68 9.87 -4.73
N THR A 14 24.38 9.49 -3.66
CA THR A 14 24.13 9.98 -2.30
C THR A 14 24.51 11.46 -2.24
N ILE A 15 23.61 12.33 -2.71
CA ILE A 15 23.72 13.78 -2.50
C ILE A 15 23.11 14.06 -1.14
N SER A 16 23.92 13.93 -0.09
CA SER A 16 23.68 14.53 1.22
C SER A 16 24.98 15.19 1.67
N LYS A 17 25.39 16.22 0.92
CA LYS A 17 26.42 17.16 1.37
C LYS A 17 25.75 18.39 1.95
N CYS A 18 25.07 18.24 3.09
CA CYS A 18 24.93 19.35 4.02
C CYS A 18 26.34 19.60 4.58
N SER A 19 27.05 20.53 3.95
CA SER A 19 28.42 20.91 4.26
C SER A 19 28.47 21.52 5.67
N THR A 20 28.77 20.69 6.66
CA THR A 20 28.99 21.10 8.06
C THR A 20 30.36 21.75 8.30
N TRP A 21 31.23 21.82 7.28
CA TRP A 21 32.62 22.25 7.43
C TRP A 21 32.82 23.77 7.54
N ASN A 22 31.81 24.60 7.27
CA ASN A 22 31.95 26.07 7.34
C ASN A 22 31.55 26.71 8.68
N ILE A 23 30.99 25.95 9.64
CA ILE A 23 30.51 26.53 10.91
C ILE A 23 31.66 26.73 11.91
N LEU A 24 32.76 26.00 11.78
CA LEU A 24 33.84 25.98 12.79
C LEU A 24 34.75 27.23 12.76
N VAL A 25 34.70 28.07 11.72
CA VAL A 25 35.57 29.25 11.58
C VAL A 25 34.99 30.52 12.21
N ILE A 26 33.66 30.60 12.43
CA ILE A 26 33.02 31.84 12.90
C ILE A 26 33.13 32.01 14.43
N ILE A 27 33.38 30.94 15.19
CA ILE A 27 33.37 30.98 16.66
C ILE A 27 34.62 31.68 17.22
N TYR A 28 35.76 31.69 16.51
CA TYR A 28 37.06 32.08 17.07
C TYR A 28 37.36 33.59 17.16
N ASN A 29 36.49 34.49 16.68
CA ASN A 29 36.75 35.94 16.66
C ASN A 29 35.72 36.81 17.43
N SER A 30 34.80 36.19 18.19
CA SER A 30 33.67 36.91 18.80
C SER A 30 33.92 37.55 20.17
N GLU A 31 35.14 37.49 20.71
CA GLU A 31 35.42 37.93 22.08
C GLU A 31 35.55 39.46 22.26
N LYS A 32 35.78 40.23 21.18
CA LYS A 32 36.12 41.67 21.29
C LYS A 32 35.04 42.68 20.93
N TYR A 33 33.94 42.24 20.32
CA TYR A 33 32.87 43.13 19.87
C TYR A 33 31.55 42.56 20.38
N GLY A 34 30.61 43.39 20.85
CA GLY A 34 29.28 42.99 21.37
C GLY A 34 28.35 42.33 20.31
N VAL A 35 28.86 41.35 19.57
CA VAL A 35 28.35 40.73 18.34
C VAL A 35 27.68 39.37 18.64
N LYS A 36 27.57 39.00 19.93
CA LYS A 36 26.88 37.78 20.40
C LYS A 36 25.46 37.64 19.84
N SER A 37 24.76 38.76 19.63
CA SER A 37 23.40 38.79 19.06
C SER A 37 23.36 38.41 17.58
N ILE A 38 24.36 38.81 16.79
CA ILE A 38 24.39 38.58 15.33
C ILE A 38 24.70 37.11 15.02
N VAL A 39 25.60 36.47 15.77
CA VAL A 39 25.93 35.05 15.58
C VAL A 39 24.72 34.15 15.90
N PHE A 40 23.97 34.49 16.96
CA PHE A 40 22.73 33.77 17.30
C PHE A 40 21.67 33.89 16.20
N LEU A 41 21.48 35.10 15.63
CA LEU A 41 20.55 35.32 14.52
C LEU A 41 20.94 34.57 13.24
N VAL A 42 22.23 34.50 12.91
CA VAL A 42 22.72 33.73 11.74
C VAL A 42 22.53 32.23 11.96
N PHE A 43 22.83 31.73 13.16
CA PHE A 43 22.60 30.33 13.50
C PHE A 43 21.11 29.96 13.48
N LEU A 44 20.25 30.83 14.02
CA LEU A 44 18.79 30.66 13.97
C LEU A 44 18.26 30.69 12.53
N GLY A 45 18.81 31.55 11.67
CA GLY A 45 18.48 31.64 10.24
C GLY A 45 18.84 30.39 9.44
N CYS A 46 20.00 29.76 9.73
CA CYS A 46 20.40 28.51 9.08
C CYS A 46 19.54 27.30 9.51
N PHE A 47 19.02 27.29 10.73
CA PHE A 47 18.06 26.26 11.17
C PHE A 47 16.68 26.42 10.53
N ALA A 48 16.31 27.64 10.13
CA ALA A 48 15.02 27.91 9.50
C ALA A 48 14.95 27.44 8.03
N THR A 49 16.09 27.27 7.34
CA THR A 49 16.12 26.65 6.01
C THR A 49 16.19 25.12 6.14
N GLY A 50 15.10 24.51 6.59
CA GLY A 50 14.96 23.07 6.70
C GLY A 50 15.20 22.39 5.36
N CYS A 51 16.22 21.53 5.27
CA CYS A 51 16.50 20.76 4.06
C CYS A 51 15.38 19.73 3.86
N ARG A 52 14.55 19.94 2.84
CA ARG A 52 13.47 19.02 2.51
C ARG A 52 14.05 17.74 1.91
N SER A 53 14.03 16.66 2.69
CA SER A 53 14.50 15.34 2.23
C SER A 53 13.40 14.60 1.46
N PHE A 54 13.80 13.82 0.46
CA PHE A 54 12.91 12.92 -0.28
C PHE A 54 12.63 11.67 0.56
N ASP A 55 11.36 11.37 0.82
CA ASP A 55 10.94 10.12 1.46
C ASP A 55 11.04 8.96 0.44
N PRO A 56 11.82 7.90 0.71
CA PRO A 56 11.93 6.76 -0.18
C PRO A 56 10.65 5.91 -0.29
N ASN A 57 9.75 5.94 0.71
CA ASN A 57 8.55 5.09 0.77
C ASN A 57 7.28 5.89 1.10
N PRO A 58 6.89 6.88 0.28
CA PRO A 58 5.73 7.74 0.54
C PRO A 58 4.40 6.95 0.60
N GLU A 59 4.32 5.78 -0.03
CA GLU A 59 3.13 4.93 0.00
C GLU A 59 2.71 4.50 1.41
N LEU A 60 3.65 4.42 2.36
CA LEU A 60 3.36 4.04 3.74
C LEU A 60 2.60 5.12 4.51
N GLN A 61 2.45 6.32 3.96
CA GLN A 61 1.65 7.38 4.55
C GLN A 61 0.23 7.43 3.98
N ASP A 62 -0.03 6.80 2.83
CA ASP A 62 -1.33 6.82 2.15
C ASP A 62 -2.35 5.89 2.83
N PRO A 63 -3.53 6.39 3.23
CA PRO A 63 -4.55 5.57 3.89
C PRO A 63 -5.19 4.54 2.95
N ILE A 64 -5.31 4.83 1.65
CA ILE A 64 -5.88 3.89 0.67
C ILE A 64 -4.94 2.69 0.49
N TYR A 65 -3.64 2.94 0.36
CA TYR A 65 -2.65 1.87 0.27
C TYR A 65 -2.68 0.95 1.49
N LYS A 66 -2.72 1.52 2.71
CA LYS A 66 -2.84 0.74 3.96
C LYS A 66 -4.09 -0.14 4.01
N ASP A 67 -5.23 0.39 3.57
CA ASP A 67 -6.48 -0.39 3.52
C ASP A 67 -6.38 -1.51 2.49
N LEU A 68 -5.80 -1.24 1.31
CA LEU A 68 -5.58 -2.25 0.28
C LEU A 68 -4.62 -3.36 0.70
N THR A 69 -3.53 -3.05 1.41
CA THR A 69 -2.61 -4.07 1.92
C THR A 69 -3.26 -4.93 3.00
N THR A 70 -4.12 -4.33 3.83
CA THR A 70 -4.91 -5.06 4.83
C THR A 70 -5.87 -6.03 4.14
N ILE A 71 -6.67 -5.55 3.17
CA ILE A 71 -7.60 -6.39 2.39
C ILE A 71 -6.84 -7.51 1.66
N MET A 72 -5.70 -7.20 1.06
CA MET A 72 -4.85 -8.20 0.40
C MET A 72 -4.41 -9.31 1.38
N SER A 73 -4.01 -8.96 2.61
CA SER A 73 -3.65 -9.95 3.63
C SER A 73 -4.84 -10.82 4.04
N ASP A 74 -6.04 -10.25 4.15
CA ASP A 74 -7.26 -10.99 4.47
C ASP A 74 -7.63 -11.95 3.33
N LYS A 75 -7.53 -11.52 2.08
CA LYS A 75 -7.78 -12.37 0.90
C LYS A 75 -6.77 -13.50 0.79
N LYS A 76 -5.50 -13.27 1.15
CA LYS A 76 -4.50 -14.34 1.24
C LYS A 76 -4.92 -15.41 2.26
N ARG A 77 -5.36 -15.02 3.45
CA ARG A 77 -5.86 -15.96 4.47
C ARG A 77 -7.08 -16.74 3.98
N ILE A 78 -8.00 -16.09 3.28
CA ILE A 78 -9.16 -16.76 2.68
C ILE A 78 -8.71 -17.83 1.67
N VAL A 79 -7.70 -17.56 0.84
CA VAL A 79 -7.17 -18.56 -0.10
C VAL A 79 -6.60 -19.76 0.66
N GLU A 80 -5.80 -19.54 1.70
CA GLU A 80 -5.24 -20.62 2.55
C GLU A 80 -6.34 -21.45 3.24
N ASP A 81 -7.44 -20.81 3.69
CA ASP A 81 -8.61 -21.50 4.24
C ASP A 81 -9.33 -22.34 3.18
N ARG A 82 -9.49 -21.82 1.95
CA ARG A 82 -10.15 -22.53 0.85
C ARG A 82 -9.32 -23.68 0.30
N GLU A 83 -7.99 -23.57 0.31
CA GLU A 83 -7.09 -24.66 -0.02
C GLU A 83 -7.26 -25.84 0.95
N ARG A 84 -7.27 -25.55 2.27
CA ARG A 84 -7.54 -26.59 3.28
C ARG A 84 -8.92 -27.22 3.12
N HIS A 85 -9.95 -26.42 2.84
CA HIS A 85 -11.30 -26.94 2.60
C HIS A 85 -11.38 -27.84 1.36
N LEU A 86 -10.66 -27.49 0.29
CA LEU A 86 -10.56 -28.31 -0.91
C LEU A 86 -9.91 -29.67 -0.62
N GLU A 87 -8.82 -29.68 0.14
CA GLU A 87 -8.12 -30.91 0.54
C GLU A 87 -9.03 -31.83 1.36
N LEU A 88 -9.74 -31.28 2.36
CA LEU A 88 -10.72 -32.03 3.15
C LEU A 88 -11.85 -32.59 2.28
N SER A 89 -12.40 -31.78 1.37
CA SER A 89 -13.48 -32.20 0.46
C SER A 89 -13.02 -33.31 -0.50
N MET A 90 -11.77 -33.26 -0.97
CA MET A 90 -11.16 -34.28 -1.80
C MET A 90 -11.04 -35.61 -1.02
N GLU A 91 -10.60 -35.55 0.23
CA GLU A 91 -10.44 -36.74 1.07
C GLU A 91 -11.79 -37.38 1.42
N GLU A 92 -12.82 -36.58 1.74
CA GLU A 92 -14.18 -37.08 1.95
C GLU A 92 -14.75 -37.74 0.70
N MET A 93 -14.55 -37.14 -0.48
CA MET A 93 -14.96 -37.73 -1.75
C MET A 93 -14.26 -39.07 -2.00
N ARG A 94 -12.96 -39.19 -1.67
CA ARG A 94 -12.22 -40.45 -1.80
C ARG A 94 -12.77 -41.54 -0.88
N LYS A 95 -13.09 -41.20 0.39
CA LYS A 95 -13.67 -42.13 1.36
C LYS A 95 -15.06 -42.63 0.93
N ALA A 96 -15.86 -41.78 0.27
CA ALA A 96 -17.19 -42.13 -0.20
C ALA A 96 -17.22 -43.01 -1.46
N ARG A 97 -16.08 -43.33 -2.08
CA ARG A 97 -15.99 -44.02 -3.39
C ARG A 97 -16.79 -45.32 -3.49
N HIS A 98 -16.97 -46.05 -2.39
CA HIS A 98 -17.69 -47.33 -2.38
C HIS A 98 -19.22 -47.18 -2.30
N LYS A 99 -19.75 -45.98 -2.05
CA LYS A 99 -21.18 -45.70 -1.89
C LYS A 99 -21.63 -44.70 -2.96
N PRO A 100 -22.28 -45.14 -4.05
CA PRO A 100 -22.55 -44.28 -5.21
C PRO A 100 -23.31 -42.99 -4.91
N ALA A 101 -24.32 -43.06 -4.03
CA ALA A 101 -25.11 -41.88 -3.64
C ALA A 101 -24.27 -40.85 -2.88
N GLU A 102 -23.54 -41.30 -1.85
CA GLU A 102 -22.64 -40.45 -1.04
C GLU A 102 -21.50 -39.87 -1.89
N TYR A 103 -20.93 -40.67 -2.80
CA TYR A 103 -19.88 -40.23 -3.71
C TYR A 103 -20.35 -39.08 -4.62
N SER A 104 -21.58 -39.17 -5.16
CA SER A 104 -22.13 -38.13 -6.03
C SER A 104 -22.28 -36.79 -5.29
N GLU A 105 -22.77 -36.84 -4.05
CA GLU A 105 -22.87 -35.66 -3.18
C GLU A 105 -21.49 -35.07 -2.87
N LYS A 106 -20.54 -35.89 -2.41
CA LYS A 106 -19.18 -35.43 -2.05
C LYS A 106 -18.42 -34.92 -3.27
N ARG A 107 -18.62 -35.51 -4.45
CA ARG A 107 -18.07 -34.99 -5.71
C ARG A 107 -18.58 -33.59 -6.01
N ASN A 108 -19.88 -33.32 -5.83
CA ASN A 108 -20.43 -31.98 -6.04
C ASN A 108 -19.84 -30.96 -5.05
N THR A 109 -19.66 -31.35 -3.78
CA THR A 109 -18.99 -30.49 -2.78
C THR A 109 -17.53 -30.19 -3.15
N TYR A 110 -16.78 -31.21 -3.60
CA TYR A 110 -15.42 -31.03 -4.10
C TYR A 110 -15.35 -30.08 -5.31
N LEU A 111 -16.26 -30.25 -6.28
CA LEU A 111 -16.33 -29.35 -7.45
C LEU A 111 -16.64 -27.91 -7.04
N LYS A 112 -17.58 -27.70 -6.11
CA LYS A 112 -17.86 -26.36 -5.55
C LYS A 112 -16.64 -25.77 -4.85
N ALA A 113 -15.88 -26.58 -4.10
CA ALA A 113 -14.67 -26.13 -3.42
C ALA A 113 -13.57 -25.69 -4.42
N ILE A 114 -13.47 -26.34 -5.59
CA ILE A 114 -12.57 -25.90 -6.68
C ILE A 114 -12.98 -24.50 -7.17
N ASP A 115 -14.27 -24.32 -7.47
CA ASP A 115 -14.78 -23.04 -7.96
C ASP A 115 -14.60 -21.92 -6.93
N ASP A 116 -14.86 -22.21 -5.66
CA ASP A 116 -14.64 -21.29 -4.54
C ASP A 116 -13.17 -20.88 -4.41
N LEU A 117 -12.24 -21.83 -4.52
CA LEU A 117 -10.82 -21.55 -4.50
C LEU A 117 -10.38 -20.69 -5.69
N ALA A 118 -10.88 -20.99 -6.89
CA ALA A 118 -10.59 -20.20 -8.09
C ALA A 118 -11.05 -18.75 -7.93
N ARG A 119 -12.27 -18.53 -7.41
CA ARG A 119 -12.77 -17.18 -7.09
C ARG A 119 -11.91 -16.47 -6.05
N ALA A 120 -11.56 -17.14 -4.96
CA ALA A 120 -10.74 -16.57 -3.89
C ALA A 120 -9.35 -16.12 -4.42
N ARG A 121 -8.73 -16.93 -5.28
CA ARG A 121 -7.44 -16.59 -5.92
C ARG A 121 -7.56 -15.39 -6.87
N GLN A 122 -8.64 -15.32 -7.64
CA GLN A 122 -8.91 -14.18 -8.51
C GLN A 122 -9.06 -12.88 -7.69
N GLU A 123 -9.81 -12.93 -6.58
CA GLU A 123 -9.95 -11.79 -5.67
C GLU A 123 -8.62 -11.38 -5.05
N GLN A 124 -7.84 -12.35 -4.55
CA GLN A 124 -6.50 -12.08 -4.02
C GLN A 124 -5.64 -11.35 -5.05
N LYS A 125 -5.59 -11.85 -6.29
CA LYS A 125 -4.77 -11.27 -7.35
C LYS A 125 -5.25 -9.88 -7.75
N PHE A 126 -6.56 -9.65 -7.75
CA PHE A 126 -7.14 -8.35 -8.01
C PHE A 126 -6.65 -7.29 -7.00
N PHE A 127 -6.72 -7.60 -5.70
CA PHE A 127 -6.28 -6.66 -4.66
C PHE A 127 -4.76 -6.44 -4.64
N GLU A 128 -3.97 -7.47 -4.96
CA GLU A 128 -2.52 -7.36 -5.15
C GLU A 128 -2.19 -6.34 -6.25
N ILE A 129 -2.74 -6.52 -7.46
CA ILE A 129 -2.53 -5.61 -8.60
C ILE A 129 -2.97 -4.19 -8.24
N ARG A 130 -4.08 -4.05 -7.52
CA ARG A 130 -4.61 -2.74 -7.12
C ARG A 130 -3.69 -2.04 -6.11
N ALA A 131 -3.15 -2.76 -5.14
CA ALA A 131 -2.20 -2.21 -4.16
C ALA A 131 -0.90 -1.75 -4.86
N GLU A 132 -0.35 -2.58 -5.76
CA GLU A 132 0.85 -2.24 -6.55
C GLU A 132 0.62 -1.02 -7.44
N SER A 133 -0.51 -0.98 -8.14
CA SER A 133 -0.88 0.16 -8.99
C SER A 133 -0.98 1.46 -8.18
N ARG A 134 -1.56 1.38 -6.97
CA ARG A 134 -1.66 2.51 -6.05
C ARG A 134 -0.28 2.97 -5.56
N MET A 135 0.61 2.05 -5.19
CA MET A 135 1.99 2.36 -4.80
C MET A 135 2.73 3.12 -5.91
N ILE A 136 2.68 2.61 -7.15
CA ILE A 136 3.33 3.25 -8.31
C ILE A 136 2.78 4.66 -8.53
N TRP A 137 1.46 4.83 -8.44
CA TRP A 137 0.81 6.13 -8.57
C TRP A 137 1.25 7.11 -7.48
N ILE A 138 1.28 6.69 -6.21
CA ILE A 138 1.70 7.56 -5.09
C ILE A 138 3.15 8.02 -5.29
N ARG A 139 4.07 7.08 -5.59
CA ARG A 139 5.48 7.41 -5.80
C ARG A 139 5.66 8.43 -6.94
N LYS A 140 4.89 8.29 -8.02
CA LYS A 140 4.91 9.21 -9.15
C LYS A 140 4.40 10.60 -8.78
N GLU A 141 3.26 10.70 -8.09
CA GLU A 141 2.68 12.00 -7.72
C GLU A 141 3.49 12.68 -6.62
N TYR A 142 4.00 11.93 -5.64
CA TYR A 142 4.92 12.44 -4.63
C TYR A 142 6.19 13.03 -5.26
N TYR A 143 6.81 12.32 -6.21
CA TYR A 143 7.98 12.83 -6.92
C TYR A 143 7.69 14.13 -7.68
N LYS A 144 6.52 14.26 -8.31
CA LYS A 144 6.10 15.49 -8.99
C LYS A 144 5.96 16.66 -8.00
N ALA A 145 5.26 16.45 -6.88
CA ALA A 145 5.08 17.46 -5.84
C ALA A 145 6.43 17.89 -5.22
N PHE A 146 7.30 16.93 -4.93
CA PHE A 146 8.64 17.19 -4.42
C PHE A 146 9.46 18.05 -5.41
N LYS A 147 9.40 17.74 -6.71
CA LYS A 147 10.08 18.54 -7.76
C LYS A 147 9.49 19.95 -7.89
N ALA A 148 8.19 20.10 -7.67
CA ALA A 148 7.50 21.40 -7.67
C ALA A 148 7.77 22.22 -6.39
N GLY A 149 8.34 21.62 -5.35
CA GLY A 149 8.50 22.26 -4.04
C GLY A 149 7.18 22.34 -3.25
N GLU A 150 6.14 21.63 -3.68
CA GLU A 150 4.81 21.60 -3.06
C GLU A 150 4.70 20.45 -2.06
N ASP A 151 4.00 20.66 -0.95
CA ASP A 151 3.73 19.58 0.01
C ASP A 151 2.69 18.61 -0.55
N TYR A 152 3.04 17.32 -0.56
CA TYR A 152 2.14 16.29 -1.05
C TYR A 152 1.11 15.92 0.04
N VAL A 153 -0.16 16.16 -0.24
CA VAL A 153 -1.25 15.87 0.69
C VAL A 153 -1.75 14.43 0.49
N PHE A 154 -1.47 13.57 1.47
CA PHE A 154 -2.08 12.24 1.53
C PHE A 154 -3.56 12.35 1.88
N GLY A 155 -4.41 11.68 1.11
CA GLY A 155 -5.83 11.58 1.46
C GLY A 155 -6.72 12.79 1.10
N GLY A 156 -6.37 13.57 0.07
CA GLY A 156 -7.26 14.61 -0.47
C GLY A 156 -8.54 14.04 -1.12
N LYS A 157 -9.11 14.74 -2.11
CA LYS A 157 -10.37 14.35 -2.79
C LYS A 157 -10.44 12.86 -3.21
N ASN A 158 -9.31 12.28 -3.62
CA ASN A 158 -9.23 10.85 -3.98
C ASN A 158 -9.63 9.90 -2.85
N TYR A 159 -9.39 10.27 -1.58
CA TYR A 159 -9.76 9.47 -0.43
C TYR A 159 -11.23 9.60 -0.08
N GLU A 160 -11.83 10.78 -0.23
CA GLU A 160 -13.27 10.95 -0.09
C GLU A 160 -14.03 10.09 -1.11
N TYR A 161 -13.62 10.12 -2.38
CA TYR A 161 -14.19 9.25 -3.41
C TYR A 161 -13.97 7.76 -3.10
N TYR A 162 -12.83 7.41 -2.50
CA TYR A 162 -12.57 6.05 -2.08
C TYR A 162 -13.54 5.59 -0.99
N LEU A 163 -13.74 6.41 0.04
CA LEU A 163 -14.66 6.12 1.15
C LEU A 163 -16.10 6.00 0.65
N GLN A 164 -16.56 6.92 -0.21
CA GLN A 164 -17.90 6.85 -0.80
C GLN A 164 -18.09 5.55 -1.60
N ASN A 165 -17.10 5.16 -2.41
CA ASN A 165 -17.18 3.91 -3.16
C ASN A 165 -17.17 2.68 -2.24
N LYS A 166 -16.42 2.71 -1.14
CA LYS A 166 -16.41 1.65 -0.14
C LYS A 166 -17.77 1.51 0.52
N GLU A 167 -18.36 2.62 0.95
CA GLU A 167 -19.72 2.67 1.51
C GLU A 167 -20.77 2.11 0.54
N LEU A 168 -20.71 2.49 -0.74
CA LEU A 168 -21.60 1.97 -1.77
C LEU A 168 -21.41 0.46 -2.02
N GLN A 169 -20.21 -0.08 -1.83
CA GLN A 169 -19.94 -1.51 -1.97
C GLN A 169 -20.49 -2.31 -0.79
N ASP A 170 -20.42 -1.73 0.41
CA ASP A 170 -20.90 -2.32 1.67
C ASP A 170 -22.42 -2.14 1.86
N ALA A 171 -23.03 -1.22 1.12
CA ALA A 171 -24.47 -0.96 1.18
C ALA A 171 -25.30 -2.23 0.85
N PRO A 172 -26.41 -2.47 1.56
CA PRO A 172 -27.23 -3.65 1.36
C PRO A 172 -27.83 -3.64 -0.05
N ARG A 173 -27.53 -4.68 -0.84
CA ARG A 173 -28.04 -4.85 -2.22
C ARG A 173 -29.48 -5.37 -2.28
N MET A 174 -30.30 -4.97 -1.31
CA MET A 174 -31.73 -5.25 -1.32
C MET A 174 -32.40 -4.32 -2.31
N TRP A 175 -32.71 -4.84 -3.50
CA TRP A 175 -33.75 -4.24 -4.32
C TRP A 175 -35.03 -4.34 -3.51
N LEU A 176 -35.41 -3.27 -2.81
CA LEU A 176 -36.73 -3.13 -2.22
C LEU A 176 -37.72 -3.26 -3.37
N ARG A 177 -38.22 -4.48 -3.59
CA ARG A 177 -39.24 -4.80 -4.58
C ARG A 177 -40.57 -4.26 -4.03
N GLY A 178 -40.71 -2.93 -3.98
CA GLY A 178 -41.92 -2.26 -3.48
C GLY A 178 -41.73 -1.09 -2.52
N SER A 179 -40.74 -0.20 -2.69
CA SER A 179 -40.67 1.07 -1.90
C SER A 179 -41.82 2.06 -2.18
N ALA A 180 -42.88 1.66 -2.88
CA ALA A 180 -44.14 2.40 -2.97
C ALA A 180 -45.03 2.25 -1.71
N ALA A 181 -44.70 1.37 -0.76
CA ALA A 181 -45.55 1.11 0.41
C ALA A 181 -45.13 1.83 1.72
N ALA A 182 -44.08 2.66 1.70
CA ALA A 182 -43.54 3.28 2.92
C ALA A 182 -43.97 4.76 3.12
N SER A 183 -45.17 5.14 2.66
CA SER A 183 -45.76 6.47 2.88
C SER A 183 -47.21 6.41 3.36
N GLN A 184 -47.52 5.49 4.28
CA GLN A 184 -48.78 5.48 5.04
C GLN A 184 -48.49 5.41 6.53
#